data_AF-A0A6I1VUH0-F1
#
_entry.id   AF-A0A6I1VUH0-F1
#
_cell.length_a   1.000
_cell.length_b   1.000
_cell.length_c   1.000
_cell.angle_alpha   90.00
_cell.angle_beta   90.00
_cell.angle_gamma   90.00
#
_symmetry.space_group_name_H-M   'P 1'
#
loop_
_entity.id
_entity.type
_entity.pdbx_description
1 polymer ?
#
loop_
_entity_poly.entity_id
_entity_poly.type
_entity_poly.pdbx_seq_one_letter_code
_entity_poly.pdbx_strand_id
1 'polypeptide(L)'
;MSYTELSVEERATIQIGRTQGFSLRRIACLINRSPSTISRELRRNRGACGGYSARLAQQQMQARRQVCRPARKLLPGSERFELVTHMLRERLSPEQIAGKLRSMNIPN
;
A
#
# COMPACT_ATOMS: atom_id res chain seq x y z
N MET A 1 9.47 -16.58 -3.54
CA MET A 1 9.38 -15.53 -4.59
C MET A 1 9.15 -14.19 -3.89
N SER A 2 10.06 -13.23 -4.06
CA SER A 2 9.87 -11.87 -3.55
C SER A 2 8.96 -11.09 -4.50
N TYR A 3 7.90 -10.48 -3.97
CA TYR A 3 7.01 -9.63 -4.75
C TYR A 3 7.71 -8.29 -5.01
N THR A 4 7.99 -7.99 -6.28
CA THR A 4 8.55 -6.69 -6.70
C THR A 4 7.50 -5.87 -7.41
N GLU A 5 7.22 -4.67 -6.88
CA GLU A 5 6.32 -3.73 -7.53
C GLU A 5 6.98 -3.05 -8.73
N LEU A 6 6.14 -2.57 -9.66
CA LEU A 6 6.60 -1.75 -10.77
C LEU A 6 6.96 -0.35 -10.27
N SER A 7 8.17 0.11 -10.61
CA SER A 7 8.65 1.45 -10.34
C SER A 7 7.87 2.50 -11.15
N VAL A 8 8.04 3.77 -10.79
CA VAL A 8 7.43 4.89 -11.52
C VAL A 8 7.97 4.94 -12.96
N GLU A 9 9.26 4.67 -13.16
CA GLU A 9 9.91 4.63 -14.47
C GLU A 9 9.36 3.50 -15.32
N GLU A 10 9.19 2.30 -14.75
CA GLU A 10 8.60 1.16 -15.46
C GLU A 10 7.15 1.48 -15.90
N ARG A 11 6.37 2.13 -15.04
CA ARG A 11 5.00 2.60 -15.36
C ARG A 11 5.00 3.65 -16.47
N ALA A 12 5.96 4.58 -16.47
CA ALA A 12 6.11 5.57 -17.53
C ALA A 12 6.44 4.90 -18.87
N THR A 13 7.37 3.93 -18.88
CA THR A 13 7.70 3.15 -20.07
C THR A 13 6.51 2.37 -20.62
N ILE A 14 5.67 1.81 -19.74
CA ILE A 14 4.40 1.16 -20.15
C ILE A 14 3.48 2.17 -20.83
N GLN A 15 3.31 3.37 -20.26
CA GLN A 15 2.47 4.41 -20.85
C GLN A 15 2.99 4.84 -22.23
N ILE A 16 4.29 5.15 -22.34
CA ILE A 16 4.93 5.57 -23.59
C ILE A 16 4.81 4.46 -24.65
N GLY A 17 5.13 3.23 -24.29
CA GLY A 17 5.03 2.09 -25.20
C GLY A 17 3.60 1.87 -25.70
N ARG A 18 2.58 2.09 -24.87
CA ARG A 18 1.17 2.02 -25.29
C ARG A 18 0.80 3.15 -26.25
N THR A 19 1.27 4.37 -26.00
CA THR A 19 1.03 5.51 -26.92
C THR A 19 1.73 5.32 -28.27
N GLN A 20 2.87 4.62 -28.30
CA GLN A 20 3.60 4.28 -29.52
C GLN A 20 3.06 3.02 -30.23
N GLY A 21 2.00 2.39 -29.72
CA GLY A 21 1.40 1.19 -30.31
C GLY A 21 2.20 -0.10 -30.11
N PHE A 22 3.15 -0.14 -29.16
CA PHE A 22 3.93 -1.36 -28.90
C PHE A 22 3.08 -2.49 -28.30
N SER A 23 3.45 -3.72 -28.66
CA SER A 23 2.87 -4.92 -28.07
C SER A 23 3.30 -5.07 -26.61
N LEU A 24 2.47 -5.74 -25.80
CA LEU A 24 2.79 -6.01 -24.39
C LEU A 24 4.12 -6.75 -24.22
N ARG A 25 4.43 -7.67 -25.14
CA ARG A 25 5.70 -8.42 -25.14
C ARG A 25 6.88 -7.49 -25.36
N ARG A 26 6.79 -6.56 -26.31
CA ARG A 26 7.86 -5.58 -26.57
C ARG A 26 8.11 -4.69 -25.35
N ILE A 27 7.06 -4.16 -24.74
CA ILE A 27 7.15 -3.35 -23.52
C ILE A 27 7.79 -4.15 -22.38
N ALA A 28 7.37 -5.40 -22.20
CA ALA A 28 7.91 -6.29 -21.18
C ALA A 28 9.42 -6.54 -21.34
N CYS A 29 9.89 -6.75 -22.58
CA CYS A 29 11.32 -6.88 -22.86
C CYS A 29 12.09 -5.58 -22.53
N LEU A 30 11.53 -4.40 -22.85
CA LEU A 30 12.19 -3.11 -22.58
C LEU A 30 12.46 -2.87 -21.10
N ILE A 31 11.54 -3.26 -20.21
CA ILE A 31 11.69 -3.10 -18.77
C ILE A 31 12.16 -4.38 -18.06
N ASN A 32 12.56 -5.40 -18.81
CA ASN A 32 12.98 -6.71 -18.31
C ASN A 32 11.98 -7.34 -17.31
N ARG A 33 10.70 -7.33 -17.67
CA ARG A 33 9.60 -7.94 -16.89
C ARG A 33 8.87 -8.99 -17.70
N SER A 34 8.04 -9.79 -17.02
CA SER A 34 7.16 -10.72 -17.72
C SER A 34 6.01 -9.97 -18.43
N PRO A 35 5.56 -10.41 -19.62
CA PRO A 35 4.37 -9.84 -20.27
C PRO A 35 3.11 -9.91 -19.40
N SER A 36 3.03 -10.92 -18.53
CA SER A 36 1.91 -11.06 -17.58
C SER A 36 1.90 -9.95 -16.53
N THR A 37 3.06 -9.42 -16.14
CA THR A 37 3.18 -8.26 -15.26
C THR A 37 2.53 -7.03 -15.89
N ILE A 38 2.85 -6.74 -17.16
CA ILE A 38 2.27 -5.61 -17.91
C ILE A 38 0.76 -5.77 -18.05
N SER A 39 0.30 -6.96 -18.44
CA SER A 39 -1.13 -7.25 -18.59
C SER A 39 -1.90 -7.04 -17.28
N ARG A 40 -1.38 -7.54 -16.15
CA ARG A 40 -1.99 -7.35 -14.83
C ARG A 40 -2.03 -5.89 -14.41
N GLU A 41 -0.96 -5.15 -14.69
CA GLU A 41 -0.84 -3.73 -14.41
C GLU A 41 -1.88 -2.91 -15.19
N LEU A 42 -1.98 -3.12 -16.50
CA LEU A 42 -2.96 -2.44 -17.36
C LEU A 42 -4.40 -2.76 -16.96
N ARG A 43 -4.70 -4.03 -16.66
CA ARG A 43 -6.03 -4.46 -16.22
C ARG A 43 -6.41 -3.83 -14.88
N ARG A 44 -5.47 -3.76 -13.93
CA ARG A 44 -5.71 -3.23 -12.59
C ARG A 44 -5.91 -1.70 -12.59
N ASN A 45 -5.25 -0.97 -13.47
CA ASN A 45 -5.28 0.49 -13.52
C ASN A 45 -5.92 1.02 -14.81
N ARG A 46 -6.89 0.29 -15.38
CA ARG A 46 -7.64 0.74 -16.57
C ARG A 46 -8.54 1.91 -16.18
N GLY A 47 -8.37 3.06 -16.82
CA GLY A 47 -9.25 4.21 -16.61
C GLY A 47 -10.66 3.97 -17.17
N ALA A 48 -11.64 4.75 -16.70
CA ALA A 48 -13.03 4.67 -17.18
C ALA A 48 -13.15 4.88 -18.70
N CYS A 49 -12.30 5.72 -19.27
CA CYS A 49 -12.20 5.97 -20.72
C CYS A 49 -11.29 4.96 -21.47
N GLY A 50 -10.87 3.87 -20.82
CA GLY A 50 -10.05 2.82 -21.42
C GLY A 50 -8.56 3.14 -21.55
N GLY A 51 -8.12 4.35 -21.20
CA GLY A 51 -6.72 4.76 -21.19
C GLY A 51 -5.90 4.23 -20.01
N TYR A 52 -4.58 4.22 -20.15
CA TYR A 52 -3.62 3.95 -19.07
C TYR A 52 -2.81 5.21 -18.75
N SER A 53 -2.70 5.55 -17.47
CA SER A 53 -1.88 6.65 -16.99
C SER A 53 -0.98 6.17 -15.86
N ALA A 54 0.33 6.30 -16.05
CA ALA A 54 1.34 5.94 -15.05
C ALA A 54 1.12 6.69 -13.74
N ARG A 55 0.77 7.99 -13.82
CA ARG A 55 0.48 8.84 -12.65
C ARG A 55 -0.70 8.29 -11.85
N LEU A 56 -1.82 8.00 -12.50
CA LEU A 56 -3.01 7.46 -11.83
C LEU A 56 -2.73 6.07 -11.26
N ALA A 57 -1.98 5.23 -11.99
CA ALA A 57 -1.63 3.89 -11.54
C ALA A 57 -0.75 3.93 -10.28
N GLN A 58 0.18 4.88 -10.20
CA GLN A 58 1.00 5.12 -9.01
C GLN A 58 0.15 5.60 -7.83
N GLN A 59 -0.72 6.59 -8.04
CA GLN A 59 -1.63 7.10 -7.00
C GLN A 59 -2.55 5.99 -6.47
N GLN A 60 -3.11 5.16 -7.34
CA GLN A 60 -3.93 4.02 -6.94
C GLN A 60 -3.15 2.97 -6.15
N MET A 61 -1.89 2.70 -6.53
CA MET A 61 -1.03 1.82 -5.75
C MET A 61 -0.82 2.35 -4.33
N GLN A 62 -0.54 3.65 -4.20
CA GLN A 62 -0.37 4.31 -2.90
C GLN A 62 -1.66 4.28 -2.07
N ALA A 63 -2.81 4.59 -2.67
CA ALA A 63 -4.11 4.54 -2.00
C ALA A 63 -4.42 3.14 -1.46
N ARG A 64 -4.23 2.10 -2.28
CA ARG A 64 -4.40 0.69 -1.84
C ARG A 64 -3.47 0.35 -0.67
N ARG A 65 -2.20 0.77 -0.73
CA ARG A 65 -1.24 0.57 0.36
C ARG A 65 -1.66 1.26 1.65
N GLN A 66 -2.26 2.44 1.58
CA GLN A 66 -2.74 3.14 2.77
C GLN A 66 -3.90 2.38 3.43
N VAL A 67 -4.86 1.91 2.65
CA VAL A 67 -6.04 1.17 3.17
C VAL A 67 -5.65 -0.19 3.77
N CYS A 68 -4.66 -0.87 3.20
CA CYS A 68 -4.21 -2.17 3.73
C CYS A 68 -3.40 -2.07 5.04
N ARG A 69 -3.04 -0.86 5.52
CA ARG A 69 -2.33 -0.72 6.78
C ARG A 69 -3.32 -0.81 7.94
N PRO A 70 -3.05 -1.66 8.95
CA PRO A 70 -3.85 -1.68 10.16
C PRO A 70 -3.93 -0.28 10.77
N ALA A 71 -5.12 0.09 11.26
CA ALA A 71 -5.27 1.31 12.02
C ALA A 71 -4.27 1.31 13.19
N ARG A 72 -3.58 2.44 13.39
CA ARG A 72 -2.68 2.60 14.53
C ARG A 72 -3.51 2.57 15.80
N LYS A 73 -3.29 1.56 16.65
CA LYS A 73 -4.01 1.41 17.93
C LYS A 73 -3.64 2.47 18.96
N LEU A 74 -2.47 3.10 18.80
CA LEU A 74 -1.91 4.10 19.71
C LEU A 74 -1.68 5.39 18.92
N LEU A 75 -2.76 6.16 18.75
CA LEU A 75 -2.71 7.50 18.18
C LEU A 75 -2.55 8.51 19.34
N PRO A 76 -1.58 9.44 19.29
CA PRO A 76 -1.48 10.49 20.30
C PRO A 76 -2.82 11.21 20.50
N GLY A 77 -3.25 11.36 21.76
CA GLY A 77 -4.55 11.93 22.12
C GLY A 77 -5.74 10.97 22.05
N SER A 78 -5.57 9.70 21.65
CA SER A 78 -6.63 8.70 21.83
C SER A 78 -6.72 8.25 23.29
N GLU A 79 -7.92 7.87 23.75
CA GLU A 79 -8.12 7.37 25.12
C GLU A 79 -7.18 6.20 25.45
N ARG A 80 -7.03 5.28 24.49
CA ARG A 80 -6.11 4.15 24.61
C ARG A 80 -4.65 4.58 24.74
N PHE A 81 -4.23 5.63 24.03
CA PHE A 81 -2.87 6.16 24.12
C PHE A 81 -2.60 6.80 25.48
N GLU A 82 -3.52 7.62 25.97
CA GLU A 82 -3.39 8.28 27.27
C GLU A 82 -3.36 7.25 28.41
N LEU A 83 -4.21 6.23 28.33
CA LEU A 83 -4.23 5.14 29.31
C LEU A 83 -2.91 4.36 29.34
N VAL A 84 -2.38 3.97 28.17
CA VAL A 84 -1.08 3.30 28.08
C VAL A 84 0.03 4.20 28.63
N THR A 85 0.01 5.49 28.30
CA THR A 85 0.99 6.46 28.78
C THR A 85 0.93 6.62 30.30
N HIS A 86 -0.27 6.66 30.87
CA HIS A 86 -0.48 6.69 32.32
C HIS A 86 0.09 5.44 32.99
N MET A 87 -0.26 4.24 32.52
CA MET A 87 0.26 2.99 33.08
C MET A 87 1.78 2.85 32.95
N LEU A 88 2.38 3.38 31.87
CA LEU A 88 3.84 3.44 31.74
C LEU A 88 4.48 4.36 32.79
N ARG A 89 3.85 5.50 33.12
CA ARG A 89 4.31 6.40 34.19
C ARG A 89 4.20 5.75 35.57
N GLU A 90 3.22 4.87 35.77
CA GLU A 90 3.07 4.04 36.97
C GLU A 90 4.05 2.85 37.03
N ARG A 91 4.98 2.75 36.08
CA ARG A 91 6.01 1.70 36.00
C ARG A 91 5.45 0.28 35.75
N LEU A 92 4.27 0.16 35.16
CA LEU A 92 3.78 -1.15 34.69
C LEU A 92 4.61 -1.61 33.49
N SER A 93 4.91 -2.90 33.43
CA SER A 93 5.57 -3.49 32.27
C SER A 93 4.62 -3.53 31.06
N PRO A 94 5.14 -3.54 29.81
CA PRO A 94 4.32 -3.67 28.62
C PRO A 94 3.37 -4.89 28.66
N GLU A 95 3.81 -6.00 29.27
CA GLU A 95 3.02 -7.22 29.44
C GLU A 95 1.87 -7.03 30.43
N GLN A 96 2.12 -6.35 31.56
CA GLN A 96 1.09 -6.01 32.56
C GLN A 96 0.04 -5.07 31.95
N ILE A 97 0.48 -4.06 31.19
CA ILE A 97 -0.40 -3.14 30.46
C ILE A 97 -1.27 -3.92 29.47
N ALA A 98 -0.68 -4.79 28.65
CA ALA A 98 -1.43 -5.62 27.71
C ALA A 98 -2.44 -6.53 28.42
N GLY A 99 -2.09 -7.08 29.59
CA GLY A 99 -2.98 -7.85 30.45
C GLY A 99 -4.20 -7.05 30.91
N LYS A 100 -3.97 -5.87 31.49
CA LYS A 100 -5.03 -4.97 31.95
C LYS A 100 -5.94 -4.51 30.81
N LEU A 101 -5.37 -4.15 29.65
CA LEU A 101 -6.12 -3.74 28.47
C LEU A 101 -7.02 -4.85 27.90
N ARG A 102 -6.66 -6.13 28.07
CA ARG A 102 -7.53 -7.25 27.64
C ARG A 102 -8.78 -7.40 28.51
N SER A 103 -8.67 -7.05 29.79
CA SER A 103 -9.81 -7.06 30.73
C SER A 103 -10.68 -5.80 30.66
N MET A 104 -10.20 -4.73 30.01
CA MET A 104 -10.93 -3.47 29.86
C MET A 104 -11.66 -3.45 28.51
N ASN A 105 -12.94 -3.07 28.52
CA ASN A 105 -13.73 -2.93 27.30
C ASN A 105 -13.56 -1.52 26.72
N ILE A 106 -12.40 -1.26 26.10
CA ILE A 106 -12.07 0.06 25.54
C ILE A 106 -12.46 0.07 24.05
N PRO A 107 -13.25 1.05 23.59
CA PRO A 107 -13.57 1.20 22.17
C PRO A 107 -12.28 1.39 21.34
N ASN A 108 -12.29 0.88 20.10
CA ASN A 108 -11.15 0.96 19.18
C ASN A 108 -10.89 2.38 18.68
#